data_AF-M3FHI2-F1
#
_entry.id   AF-M3FHI2-F1
#
_cell.length_a   1.000
_cell.length_b   1.000
_cell.length_c   1.000
_cell.angle_alpha   90.00
_cell.angle_beta   90.00
_cell.angle_gamma   90.00
#
_symmetry.space_group_name_H-M   'P 1'
#
loop_
_entity.id
_entity.type
_entity.pdbx_description
1 polymer ?
#
loop_
_entity_poly.entity_id
_entity_poly.type
_entity_poly.pdbx_seq_one_letter_code
_entity_poly.pdbx_strand_id
1 'polypeptide(L)'
;MGSRKSRNSAVSPVRSAAVRDNRRVQASKFLSVRALDQLLDGLGAGAARRRQLDMVRGELERALDRGALPVGARRSLRRLLEEEALDPYVRLAESGVLRHRRVDGDFPPTSAATNEIRRKCVDLLREALGMPALRLGGGEILLQPAPEAAPLSALTRQLDRYLAGAMSPAQTRLTAVLAIELDTAARSGELVELRTTDRGDDNAAVYVERRPQGGGGGGAGCGRRRTSAHAEPETPQHQNHREVDSGLLRGREPPGQVR
;
A
#
# COMPACT_ATOMS: atom_id res chain seq x y z
N MET A 1 40.87 43.71 -42.57
CA MET A 1 39.51 43.65 -41.99
C MET A 1 38.98 42.25 -42.17
N GLY A 2 38.52 41.60 -41.09
CA GLY A 2 38.01 40.23 -41.16
C GLY A 2 38.12 39.52 -39.80
N SER A 3 37.24 39.93 -38.89
CA SER A 3 37.27 39.58 -37.47
C SER A 3 37.13 38.10 -37.15
N ARG A 4 37.88 37.70 -36.11
CA ARG A 4 37.71 36.50 -35.28
C ARG A 4 36.24 36.28 -34.88
N LYS A 5 35.77 35.03 -34.95
CA LYS A 5 34.78 34.52 -33.99
C LYS A 5 34.98 33.03 -33.75
N SER A 6 35.76 32.75 -32.70
CA SER A 6 35.82 31.47 -32.00
C SER A 6 34.41 31.10 -31.51
N ARG A 7 33.93 29.89 -31.82
CA ARG A 7 32.76 29.28 -31.18
C ARG A 7 33.26 28.14 -30.31
N ASN A 8 33.38 28.42 -29.02
CA ASN A 8 33.49 27.42 -27.96
C ASN A 8 32.16 26.65 -27.87
N SER A 9 32.17 25.37 -28.26
CA SER A 9 31.09 24.43 -27.92
C SER A 9 31.32 23.92 -26.51
N ALA A 10 30.67 24.58 -25.55
CA ALA A 10 30.63 24.14 -24.16
C ALA A 10 29.75 22.88 -24.04
N VAL A 11 30.37 21.83 -23.49
CA VAL A 11 29.73 20.62 -22.98
C VAL A 11 28.76 21.02 -21.88
N SER A 12 27.45 20.82 -22.11
CA SER A 12 26.42 20.97 -21.07
C SER A 12 26.52 19.78 -20.11
N PRO A 13 26.80 20.00 -18.81
CA PRO A 13 26.73 18.92 -17.84
C PRO A 13 25.27 18.57 -17.56
N VAL A 14 25.03 17.27 -17.55
CA VAL A 14 23.82 16.58 -17.08
C VAL A 14 23.32 17.25 -15.80
N ARG A 15 22.13 17.86 -15.88
CA ARG A 15 21.34 18.24 -14.70
C ARG A 15 20.93 16.95 -14.00
N SER A 16 21.79 16.48 -13.11
CA SER A 16 21.44 15.51 -12.07
C SER A 16 20.24 16.08 -11.33
N ALA A 17 19.09 15.43 -11.51
CA ALA A 17 17.88 15.71 -10.75
C ALA A 17 18.19 15.33 -9.30
N ALA A 18 18.66 16.32 -8.54
CA ALA A 18 18.74 16.25 -7.10
C ALA A 18 17.36 15.80 -6.60
N VAL A 19 17.32 14.59 -6.04
CA VAL A 19 16.27 14.13 -5.15
C VAL A 19 16.09 15.25 -4.13
N ARG A 20 14.97 15.98 -4.24
CA ARG A 20 14.59 16.99 -3.27
C ARG A 20 14.27 16.25 -1.98
N ASP A 21 15.28 16.13 -1.13
CA ASP A 21 15.07 15.82 0.27
C ASP A 21 14.33 17.01 0.92
N ASN A 22 13.00 16.96 0.85
CA ASN A 22 12.11 17.99 1.39
C ASN A 22 11.99 17.93 2.92
N ARG A 23 12.86 17.19 3.63
CA ARG A 23 12.92 17.19 5.09
C ARG A 23 13.89 18.24 5.63
N ARG A 24 13.70 19.51 5.27
CA ARG A 24 14.00 20.56 6.26
C ARG A 24 12.87 20.56 7.26
N VAL A 25 12.96 19.66 8.25
CA VAL A 25 12.11 19.71 9.43
C VAL A 25 12.39 21.07 10.08
N GLN A 26 11.51 22.06 9.85
CA GLN A 26 11.52 23.24 10.68
C GLN A 26 11.32 22.75 12.11
N ALA A 27 12.31 23.00 12.97
CA ALA A 27 12.22 22.60 14.36
C ALA A 27 10.95 23.21 14.96
N SER A 28 10.09 22.37 15.54
CA SER A 28 8.84 22.84 16.13
C SER A 28 9.11 23.95 17.14
N LYS A 29 8.22 24.94 17.20
CA LYS A 29 8.29 26.00 18.23
C LYS A 29 7.96 25.50 19.63
N PHE A 30 7.33 24.32 19.75
CA PHE A 30 6.96 23.73 21.03
C PHE A 30 8.07 22.80 21.53
N LEU A 31 8.52 23.03 22.77
CA LEU A 31 9.57 22.20 23.39
C LEU A 31 9.12 20.75 23.56
N SER A 32 7.84 20.52 23.85
CA SER A 32 7.28 19.17 23.95
C SER A 32 7.33 18.40 22.64
N VAL A 33 7.09 19.06 21.50
CA VAL A 33 7.18 18.44 20.17
C VAL A 33 8.63 18.16 19.80
N ARG A 34 9.57 19.05 20.14
CA ARG A 34 11.01 18.78 19.94
C ARG A 34 11.50 17.59 20.79
N ALA A 35 11.03 17.48 22.03
CA ALA A 35 11.31 16.33 22.88
C ALA A 35 10.65 15.04 22.34
N LEU A 36 9.45 15.15 21.74
CA LEU A 36 8.82 14.03 21.04
C LEU A 36 9.67 13.59 19.84
N ASP A 37 10.20 14.51 19.04
CA ASP A 37 11.08 14.18 17.91
C ASP A 37 12.31 13.36 18.38
N GLN A 38 12.92 13.76 19.51
CA GLN A 38 14.03 13.00 20.12
C GLN A 38 13.62 11.60 20.58
N LEU A 39 12.43 11.46 21.19
CA LEU A 39 11.89 10.16 21.59
C LEU A 39 11.65 9.25 20.38
N LEU A 40 11.10 9.81 19.29
CA LEU A 40 10.83 9.07 18.05
C LEU A 40 12.09 8.57 17.36
N ASP A 41 13.18 9.32 17.42
CA ASP A 41 14.47 8.91 16.87
C ASP A 41 15.11 7.78 17.69
N GLY A 42 14.88 7.73 19.00
CA GLY A 42 15.36 6.66 19.88
C GLY A 42 14.57 5.34 19.80
N LEU A 43 13.33 5.36 19.28
CA LEU A 43 12.41 4.21 19.34
C LEU A 43 12.72 3.06 18.36
N GLY A 44 13.61 3.25 17.37
CA GLY A 44 14.00 2.18 16.44
C GLY A 44 12.84 1.57 15.62
N ALA A 45 11.74 2.31 15.44
CA ALA A 45 10.53 1.79 14.81
C ALA A 45 10.71 1.56 13.30
N GLY A 46 10.20 0.43 12.79
CA GLY A 46 10.17 0.14 11.35
C GLY A 46 9.41 1.20 10.54
N ALA A 47 9.72 1.33 9.24
CA ALA A 47 9.26 2.45 8.40
C ALA A 47 7.73 2.68 8.43
N ALA A 48 6.93 1.62 8.47
CA ALA A 48 5.47 1.73 8.57
C ALA A 48 5.02 2.34 9.91
N ARG A 49 5.58 1.85 11.02
CA ARG A 49 5.29 2.38 12.36
C ARG A 49 5.79 3.82 12.51
N ARG A 50 6.97 4.13 11.96
CA ARG A 50 7.51 5.49 11.96
C ARG A 50 6.55 6.48 11.30
N ARG A 51 5.97 6.14 10.15
CA ARG A 51 4.96 7.00 9.49
C ARG A 51 3.72 7.23 10.35
N GLN A 52 3.27 6.22 11.09
CA GLN A 52 2.12 6.36 12.00
C GLN A 52 2.45 7.26 13.19
N LEU A 53 3.66 7.13 13.74
CA LEU A 53 4.15 8.00 14.81
C LEU A 53 4.34 9.44 14.32
N ASP A 54 4.88 9.64 13.11
CA ASP A 54 5.02 10.97 12.49
C ASP A 54 3.63 11.62 12.27
N MET A 55 2.60 10.82 11.94
CA MET A 55 1.22 11.28 11.83
C MET A 55 0.71 11.80 13.19
N VAL A 56 0.84 11.02 14.26
CA VAL A 56 0.45 11.44 15.62
C VAL A 56 1.21 12.68 16.08
N ARG A 57 2.53 12.71 15.86
CA ARG A 57 3.39 13.87 16.15
C ARG A 57 2.91 15.13 15.44
N GLY A 58 2.56 15.03 14.16
CA GLY A 58 2.02 16.15 13.40
C GLY A 58 0.65 16.60 13.89
N GLU A 59 -0.22 15.69 14.29
CA GLU A 59 -1.54 16.04 14.85
C GLU A 59 -1.41 16.74 16.21
N LEU A 60 -0.52 16.27 17.09
CA LEU A 60 -0.24 16.89 18.39
C LEU A 60 0.28 18.33 18.24
N GLU A 61 1.22 18.56 17.31
CA GLU A 61 1.68 19.91 17.00
C GLU A 61 0.53 20.82 16.53
N ARG A 62 -0.31 20.32 15.61
CA ARG A 62 -1.48 21.07 15.11
C ARG A 62 -2.51 21.37 16.20
N ALA A 63 -2.66 20.50 17.19
CA ALA A 63 -3.53 20.72 18.35
C ALA A 63 -2.96 21.80 19.28
N LEU A 64 -1.64 21.80 19.51
CA LEU A 64 -0.95 22.85 20.28
C LEU A 64 -1.02 24.22 19.59
N ASP A 65 -0.85 24.25 18.26
CA ASP A 65 -0.97 25.45 17.43
C ASP A 65 -2.36 26.08 17.52
N ARG A 66 -3.41 25.24 17.55
CA ARG A 66 -4.80 25.68 17.72
C ARG A 66 -5.12 26.13 19.14
N GLY A 67 -4.20 25.96 20.10
CA GLY A 67 -4.45 26.27 21.51
C GLY A 67 -5.47 25.33 22.14
N ALA A 68 -5.69 24.15 21.58
CA ALA A 68 -6.71 23.20 22.03
C ALA A 68 -6.27 22.33 23.21
N LEU A 69 -4.98 22.36 23.56
CA LEU A 69 -4.39 21.58 24.64
C LEU A 69 -3.92 22.49 25.79
N PRO A 70 -3.78 21.97 27.02
CA PRO A 70 -3.30 22.75 28.16
C PRO A 70 -1.96 23.46 27.87
N VAL A 71 -1.77 24.68 28.37
CA VAL A 71 -0.57 25.49 28.10
C VAL A 71 0.71 24.77 28.56
N GLY A 72 0.64 24.01 29.66
CA GLY A 72 1.75 23.19 30.16
C GLY A 72 2.24 22.13 29.16
N ALA A 73 1.35 21.62 28.30
CA ALA A 73 1.67 20.63 27.27
C ALA A 73 2.59 21.19 26.18
N ARG A 74 2.73 22.52 26.02
CA ARG A 74 3.66 23.14 25.06
C ARG A 74 5.13 22.98 25.45
N ARG A 75 5.40 22.82 26.74
CA ARG A 75 6.76 22.85 27.31
C ARG A 75 7.25 21.49 27.80
N SER A 76 6.34 20.57 28.11
CA SER A 76 6.68 19.27 28.68
C SER A 76 6.05 18.15 27.86
N LEU A 77 6.90 17.23 27.37
CA LEU A 77 6.45 16.02 26.69
C LEU A 77 5.57 15.16 27.61
N ARG A 78 5.95 15.04 28.89
CA ARG A 78 5.15 14.31 29.89
C ARG A 78 3.75 14.91 30.03
N ARG A 79 3.64 16.23 30.15
CA ARG A 79 2.34 16.94 30.19
C ARG A 79 1.55 16.82 28.89
N LEU A 80 2.22 16.75 27.74
CA LEU A 80 1.58 16.53 26.44
C LEU A 80 0.96 15.13 26.32
N LEU A 81 1.58 14.14 26.95
CA LEU A 81 1.12 12.76 26.95
C LEU A 81 0.28 12.41 28.19
N GLU A 82 -0.06 13.37 29.05
CA GLU A 82 -1.01 13.17 30.16
C GLU A 82 -2.45 13.10 29.65
N GLU A 83 -3.31 12.41 30.41
CA GLU A 83 -4.72 12.18 30.04
C GLU A 83 -5.47 13.50 29.79
N GLU A 84 -5.23 14.53 30.61
CA GLU A 84 -5.81 15.87 30.46
C GLU A 84 -5.52 16.49 29.08
N ALA A 85 -4.34 16.23 28.50
CA ALA A 85 -3.99 16.71 27.16
C ALA A 85 -4.45 15.73 26.06
N LEU A 86 -4.42 14.43 26.33
CA LEU A 86 -4.76 13.41 25.34
C LEU A 86 -6.27 13.34 25.06
N ASP A 87 -7.12 13.55 26.06
CA ASP A 87 -8.57 13.56 25.91
C ASP A 87 -9.09 14.56 24.87
N PRO A 88 -8.79 15.87 24.98
CA PRO A 88 -9.19 16.83 23.96
C PRO A 88 -8.49 16.60 22.62
N TYR A 89 -7.24 16.12 22.64
CA TYR A 89 -6.51 15.75 21.43
C TYR A 89 -7.23 14.65 20.64
N VAL A 90 -7.58 13.54 21.29
CA VAL A 90 -8.22 12.38 20.65
C VAL A 90 -9.55 12.80 20.01
N ARG A 91 -10.39 13.54 20.74
CA ARG A 91 -11.67 14.05 20.21
C ARG A 91 -11.49 14.91 18.96
N LEU A 92 -10.49 15.80 18.95
CA LEU A 92 -10.18 16.65 17.79
C LEU A 92 -9.57 15.89 16.62
N ALA A 93 -8.79 14.85 16.90
CA ALA A 93 -8.19 14.03 15.88
C ALA A 93 -9.26 13.17 15.17
N GLU A 94 -10.22 12.64 15.94
CA GLU A 94 -11.34 11.83 15.45
C GLU A 94 -12.32 12.61 14.59
N SER A 95 -12.59 13.87 14.93
CA SER A 95 -13.44 14.74 14.12
C SER A 95 -12.83 15.13 12.78
N GLY A 96 -11.54 14.84 12.56
CA GLY A 96 -10.84 15.16 11.31
C GLY A 96 -10.24 16.56 11.27
N VAL A 97 -10.50 17.42 12.27
CA VAL A 97 -10.03 18.82 12.33
C VAL A 97 -8.50 18.94 12.33
N LEU A 98 -7.80 17.89 12.76
CA LEU A 98 -6.34 17.81 12.77
C LEU A 98 -5.74 17.20 11.49
N ARG A 99 -6.53 16.94 10.44
CA ARG A 99 -6.01 16.46 9.16
C ARG A 99 -5.15 17.52 8.47
N HIS A 100 -4.11 17.07 7.78
CA HIS A 100 -3.25 17.94 6.97
C HIS A 100 -3.88 18.26 5.60
N ARG A 101 -4.73 17.37 5.09
CA ARG A 101 -5.34 17.44 3.75
C ARG A 101 -6.85 17.32 3.87
N ARG A 102 -7.54 18.09 3.02
CA ARG A 102 -8.99 18.01 2.83
C ARG A 102 -9.37 16.80 1.97
N VAL A 103 -10.48 16.16 2.30
CA VAL A 103 -11.12 15.12 1.51
C VAL A 103 -12.43 15.69 1.02
N ASP A 104 -12.64 15.70 -0.30
CA ASP A 104 -13.83 16.28 -0.95
C ASP A 104 -14.14 17.73 -0.51
N GLY A 105 -13.08 18.52 -0.29
CA GLY A 105 -13.17 19.92 0.08
C GLY A 105 -13.30 20.20 1.59
N ASP A 106 -13.47 19.17 2.42
CA ASP A 106 -13.70 19.30 3.86
C ASP A 106 -12.75 18.42 4.71
N PHE A 107 -12.92 18.45 6.04
CA PHE A 107 -12.21 17.65 7.03
C PHE A 107 -13.16 16.64 7.69
N PRO A 108 -13.58 15.57 6.97
CA PRO A 108 -14.49 14.61 7.53
C PRO A 108 -13.82 13.81 8.66
N PRO A 109 -14.62 13.22 9.57
CA PRO A 109 -14.14 12.36 10.64
C PRO A 109 -13.18 11.27 10.15
N THR A 110 -12.19 10.92 10.97
CA THR A 110 -11.23 9.88 10.63
C THR A 110 -11.84 8.48 10.84
N SER A 111 -11.45 7.53 9.98
CA SER A 111 -11.95 6.16 10.04
C SER A 111 -11.60 5.47 11.36
N ALA A 112 -12.42 4.52 11.79
CA ALA A 112 -12.20 3.73 13.00
C ALA A 112 -10.80 3.07 13.04
N ALA A 113 -10.33 2.54 11.91
CA ALA A 113 -9.00 1.96 11.79
C ALA A 113 -7.88 3.01 12.04
N THR A 114 -8.04 4.23 11.52
CA THR A 114 -7.09 5.33 11.77
C THR A 114 -7.09 5.72 13.25
N ASN A 115 -8.27 5.78 13.87
CA ASN A 115 -8.43 6.11 15.29
C ASN A 115 -7.74 5.05 16.15
N GLU A 116 -7.94 3.77 15.85
CA GLU A 116 -7.30 2.67 16.59
C GLU A 116 -5.76 2.71 16.46
N ILE A 117 -5.23 2.94 15.26
CA ILE A 117 -3.78 3.12 15.05
C ILE A 117 -3.24 4.30 15.86
N ARG A 118 -3.95 5.42 15.87
CA ARG A 118 -3.58 6.62 16.65
C ARG A 118 -3.49 6.29 18.13
N ARG A 119 -4.53 5.65 18.70
CA ARG A 119 -4.57 5.28 20.11
C ARG A 119 -3.41 4.34 20.49
N LYS A 120 -3.14 3.31 19.67
CA LYS A 120 -1.98 2.42 19.85
C LYS A 120 -0.64 3.17 19.82
N CYS A 121 -0.51 4.16 18.94
CA CYS A 121 0.71 4.99 18.90
C CYS A 121 0.85 5.85 20.16
N VAL A 122 -0.25 6.40 20.68
CA VAL A 122 -0.23 7.16 21.96
C VAL A 122 0.19 6.27 23.12
N ASP A 123 -0.36 5.07 23.23
CA ASP A 123 0.01 4.11 24.27
C ASP A 123 1.51 3.76 24.17
N LEU A 124 2.02 3.49 22.97
CA LEU A 124 3.45 3.22 22.74
C LEU A 124 4.34 4.41 23.15
N LEU A 125 3.94 5.64 22.85
CA LEU A 125 4.68 6.83 23.26
C LEU A 125 4.72 7.00 24.78
N ARG A 126 3.62 6.67 25.47
CA ARG A 126 3.55 6.70 26.93
C ARG A 126 4.46 5.64 27.54
N GLU A 127 4.39 4.40 27.05
CA GLU A 127 5.25 3.31 27.50
C GLU A 127 6.74 3.66 27.31
N ALA A 128 7.11 4.23 26.17
CA ALA A 128 8.48 4.67 25.89
C ALA A 128 8.99 5.76 26.84
N LEU A 129 8.08 6.55 27.43
CA LEU A 129 8.39 7.56 28.43
C LEU A 129 8.30 7.03 29.88
N GLY A 130 8.07 5.72 30.06
CA GLY A 130 7.87 5.11 31.38
C GLY A 130 6.54 5.49 32.04
N MET A 131 5.56 5.96 31.26
CA MET A 131 4.21 6.24 31.73
C MET A 131 3.31 5.01 31.52
N PRO A 132 2.34 4.74 32.42
CA PRO A 132 1.38 3.67 32.21
C PRO A 132 0.59 3.89 30.91
N ALA A 133 0.39 2.85 30.10
CA ALA A 133 -0.51 2.91 28.96
C ALA A 133 -1.93 3.23 29.43
N LEU A 134 -2.63 4.10 28.69
CA LEU A 134 -4.04 4.40 28.98
C LEU A 134 -4.96 3.34 28.39
N ARG A 135 -4.43 2.48 27.49
CA ARG A 135 -5.21 1.49 26.75
C ARG A 135 -6.38 2.15 26.05
N LEU A 136 -6.08 3.29 25.41
CA LEU A 136 -7.07 4.03 24.65
C LEU A 136 -7.59 3.17 23.50
N GLY A 137 -6.71 2.35 22.92
CA GLY A 137 -7.05 1.37 21.88
C GLY A 137 -7.52 0.03 22.44
N GLY A 138 -8.17 -0.77 21.61
CA GLY A 138 -8.67 -2.08 22.00
C GLY A 138 -9.87 -2.59 21.21
N GLY A 139 -10.41 -1.78 20.29
CA GLY A 139 -11.43 -2.26 19.36
C GLY A 139 -10.84 -3.24 18.36
N GLU A 140 -11.57 -4.32 18.05
CA GLU A 140 -11.27 -5.10 16.85
C GLU A 140 -11.32 -4.16 15.64
N ILE A 141 -10.21 -4.05 14.92
CA ILE A 141 -10.22 -3.40 13.62
C ILE A 141 -10.94 -4.36 12.70
N LEU A 142 -12.21 -4.06 12.40
CA LEU A 142 -12.93 -4.75 11.35
C LEU A 142 -12.11 -4.61 10.07
N LEU A 143 -11.52 -5.73 9.64
CA LEU A 143 -10.83 -5.80 8.37
C LEU A 143 -11.86 -5.53 7.28
N GLN A 144 -11.46 -4.79 6.25
CA GLN A 144 -12.31 -4.71 5.07
C GLN A 144 -12.52 -6.13 4.53
N PRO A 145 -13.74 -6.44 4.07
CA PRO A 145 -13.99 -7.73 3.45
C PRO A 145 -13.02 -7.91 2.28
N ALA A 146 -12.52 -9.13 2.11
CA ALA A 146 -11.79 -9.47 0.90
C ALA A 146 -12.70 -9.20 -0.31
N PRO A 147 -12.17 -8.63 -1.41
CA PRO A 147 -12.95 -8.47 -2.63
C PRO A 147 -13.55 -9.80 -3.06
N GLU A 148 -14.78 -9.76 -3.57
CA GLU A 148 -15.45 -10.97 -4.06
C GLU A 148 -14.68 -11.59 -5.24
N ALA A 149 -14.81 -12.91 -5.41
CA ALA A 149 -14.09 -13.65 -6.45
C ALA A 149 -14.44 -13.20 -7.88
N ALA A 150 -15.69 -12.76 -8.11
CA ALA A 150 -16.14 -12.35 -9.44
C ALA A 150 -15.45 -11.06 -9.95
N PRO A 151 -15.39 -9.96 -9.17
CA PRO A 151 -14.55 -8.80 -9.48
C PRO A 151 -13.08 -9.15 -9.74
N LEU A 152 -12.48 -9.99 -8.90
CA LEU A 152 -11.07 -10.41 -9.07
C LEU A 152 -10.87 -11.17 -10.39
N SER A 153 -11.76 -12.11 -10.70
CA SER A 153 -11.72 -12.87 -11.96
C SER A 153 -11.91 -11.99 -13.19
N ALA A 154 -12.76 -10.96 -13.10
CA ALA A 154 -12.96 -9.99 -14.18
C ALA A 154 -11.69 -9.14 -14.42
N LEU A 155 -11.01 -8.75 -13.34
CA LEU A 155 -9.74 -8.04 -13.41
C LEU A 155 -8.64 -8.92 -14.02
N THR A 156 -8.50 -10.19 -13.60
CA THR A 156 -7.55 -11.13 -14.20
C THR A 156 -7.74 -11.23 -15.72
N ARG A 157 -8.97 -11.48 -16.19
CA ARG A 157 -9.29 -11.52 -17.63
C ARG A 157 -8.98 -10.21 -18.35
N GLN A 158 -9.08 -9.08 -17.67
CA GLN A 158 -8.73 -7.78 -18.26
C GLN A 158 -7.21 -7.62 -18.40
N LEU A 159 -6.44 -8.10 -17.44
CA LEU A 159 -4.97 -8.10 -17.52
C LEU A 159 -4.49 -9.03 -18.64
N ASP A 160 -5.10 -10.21 -18.82
CA ASP A 160 -4.77 -11.12 -19.93
C ASP A 160 -4.95 -10.44 -21.30
N ARG A 161 -6.03 -9.67 -21.47
CA ARG A 161 -6.25 -8.88 -22.69
C ARG A 161 -5.19 -7.80 -22.90
N TYR A 162 -4.66 -7.21 -21.83
CA TYR A 162 -3.57 -6.25 -21.93
C TYR A 162 -2.25 -6.92 -22.29
N LEU A 163 -1.99 -8.13 -21.76
CA LEU A 163 -0.81 -8.92 -22.09
C LEU A 163 -0.79 -9.37 -23.55
N ALA A 164 -1.95 -9.56 -24.19
CA ALA A 164 -2.06 -9.87 -25.61
C ALA A 164 -1.74 -8.70 -26.57
N GLY A 165 -1.55 -7.48 -26.04
CA GLY A 165 -1.34 -6.26 -26.83
C GLY A 165 0.04 -5.62 -26.60
N ALA A 166 0.39 -4.68 -27.49
CA ALA A 166 1.58 -3.85 -27.27
C ALA A 166 1.36 -2.91 -26.09
N MET A 167 2.29 -2.93 -25.13
CA MET A 167 2.24 -2.09 -23.94
C MET A 167 3.48 -1.20 -23.85
N SER A 168 3.29 0.02 -23.32
CA SER A 168 4.42 0.83 -22.89
C SER A 168 5.17 0.15 -21.74
N PRO A 169 6.45 0.50 -21.51
CA PRO A 169 7.19 -0.03 -20.36
C PRO A 169 6.52 0.25 -19.00
N ALA A 170 5.81 1.38 -18.86
CA ALA A 170 5.10 1.72 -17.63
C ALA A 170 3.87 0.82 -17.41
N GLN A 171 3.10 0.57 -18.47
CA GLN A 171 1.96 -0.34 -18.43
C GLN A 171 2.41 -1.78 -18.16
N THR A 172 3.47 -2.24 -18.83
CA THR A 172 4.04 -3.58 -18.61
C THR A 172 4.40 -3.81 -17.13
N ARG A 173 5.09 -2.85 -16.50
CA ARG A 173 5.43 -2.93 -15.07
C ARG A 173 4.20 -2.97 -14.17
N LEU A 174 3.21 -2.13 -14.44
CA LEU A 174 1.97 -2.09 -13.65
C LEU A 174 1.19 -3.41 -13.78
N THR A 175 0.99 -3.89 -15.02
CA THR A 175 0.31 -5.16 -15.31
C THR A 175 1.00 -6.32 -14.61
N ALA A 176 2.33 -6.39 -14.65
CA ALA A 176 3.10 -7.42 -13.96
C ALA A 176 2.91 -7.39 -12.43
N VAL A 177 2.95 -6.19 -11.81
CA VAL A 177 2.71 -6.05 -10.37
C VAL A 177 1.30 -6.48 -9.99
N LEU A 178 0.28 -6.10 -10.78
CA LEU A 178 -1.11 -6.48 -10.53
C LEU A 178 -1.34 -7.98 -10.70
N ALA A 179 -0.74 -8.62 -11.71
CA ALA A 179 -0.82 -10.06 -11.92
C ALA A 179 -0.20 -10.82 -10.73
N ILE A 180 1.01 -10.43 -10.30
CA ILE A 180 1.67 -11.03 -9.12
C ILE A 180 0.81 -10.83 -7.86
N GLU A 181 0.22 -9.65 -7.66
CA GLU A 181 -0.66 -9.37 -6.52
C GLU A 181 -1.92 -10.25 -6.54
N LEU A 182 -2.53 -10.49 -7.70
CA LEU A 182 -3.70 -11.36 -7.84
C LEU A 182 -3.38 -12.84 -7.61
N ASP A 183 -2.26 -13.33 -8.18
CA ASP A 183 -1.87 -14.74 -8.07
C ASP A 183 -1.38 -15.10 -6.66
N THR A 184 -0.69 -14.17 -6.00
CA THR A 184 -0.08 -14.42 -4.70
C THR A 184 -0.86 -13.84 -3.54
N ALA A 185 -1.76 -12.88 -3.75
CA ALA A 185 -2.34 -12.05 -2.70
C ALA A 185 -1.27 -11.35 -1.82
N ALA A 186 -0.09 -11.08 -2.38
CA ALA A 186 0.99 -10.38 -1.69
C ALA A 186 0.66 -8.89 -1.51
N ARG A 187 1.08 -8.31 -0.39
CA ARG A 187 0.88 -6.88 -0.15
C ARG A 187 1.88 -6.06 -0.96
N SER A 188 1.50 -4.83 -1.31
CA SER A 188 2.41 -3.85 -1.92
C SER A 188 3.74 -3.69 -1.16
N GLY A 189 3.72 -3.77 0.18
CA GLY A 189 4.93 -3.73 1.02
C GLY A 189 5.79 -5.01 0.99
N GLU A 190 5.23 -6.14 0.56
CA GLU A 190 5.98 -7.38 0.28
C GLU A 190 6.58 -7.31 -1.13
N LEU A 191 5.83 -6.76 -2.08
CA LEU A 191 6.27 -6.60 -3.48
C LEU A 191 7.37 -5.55 -3.65
N VAL A 192 7.40 -4.49 -2.83
CA VAL A 192 8.43 -3.44 -2.92
C VAL A 192 9.85 -3.93 -2.59
N GLU A 193 9.96 -5.06 -1.87
CA GLU A 193 11.24 -5.66 -1.51
C GLU A 193 11.75 -6.66 -2.56
N LEU A 194 10.95 -6.98 -3.59
CA LEU A 194 11.33 -7.91 -4.65
C LEU A 194 12.53 -7.40 -5.43
N ARG A 195 13.46 -8.31 -5.67
CA ARG A 195 14.68 -8.11 -6.45
C ARG A 195 14.67 -8.99 -7.68
N THR A 196 15.52 -8.67 -8.66
CA THR A 196 15.72 -9.52 -9.84
C THR A 196 16.24 -10.92 -9.49
N THR A 197 16.89 -11.09 -8.33
CA THR A 197 17.33 -12.38 -7.79
C THR A 197 16.19 -13.25 -7.26
N ASP A 198 15.01 -12.67 -7.06
CA ASP A 198 13.82 -13.42 -6.64
C ASP A 198 13.05 -13.99 -7.85
N ARG A 199 13.59 -13.82 -9.06
CA ARG A 199 13.10 -14.44 -10.28
C ARG A 199 13.71 -15.84 -10.44
N GLY A 200 12.92 -16.81 -10.87
CA GLY A 200 13.41 -18.13 -11.28
C GLY A 200 14.34 -18.04 -12.49
N ASP A 201 15.19 -19.05 -12.65
CA ASP A 201 16.24 -19.08 -13.69
C ASP A 201 15.69 -19.05 -15.13
N ASP A 202 14.46 -19.52 -15.31
CA ASP A 202 13.72 -19.55 -16.58
C ASP A 202 12.82 -18.34 -16.81
N ASN A 203 12.75 -17.42 -15.84
CA ASN A 203 11.85 -16.26 -15.83
C ASN A 203 10.36 -16.62 -15.81
N ALA A 204 10.02 -17.89 -15.61
CA ALA A 204 8.65 -18.37 -15.53
C ALA A 204 8.09 -18.27 -14.11
N ALA A 205 8.95 -18.01 -13.12
CA ALA A 205 8.55 -17.88 -11.72
C ALA A 205 9.09 -16.62 -11.05
N VAL A 206 8.32 -16.10 -10.09
CA VAL A 206 8.76 -15.10 -9.11
C VAL A 206 8.50 -15.64 -7.71
N TYR A 207 9.52 -15.57 -6.86
CA TYR A 207 9.44 -15.95 -5.46
C TYR A 207 9.03 -14.74 -4.61
N VAL A 208 7.88 -14.85 -3.94
CA VAL A 208 7.42 -13.81 -3.01
C VAL A 208 7.50 -14.32 -1.57
N GLU A 209 8.24 -13.62 -0.71
CA GLU A 209 8.24 -13.88 0.72
C GLU A 209 6.98 -13.27 1.36
N ARG A 210 6.03 -14.13 1.74
CA ARG A 210 4.76 -13.71 2.35
C ARG A 210 4.91 -13.44 3.83
N ARG A 211 4.34 -12.32 4.30
CA ARG A 211 4.24 -11.95 5.73
C ARG A 211 2.77 -11.71 6.08
N PRO A 212 1.95 -12.78 6.12
CA PRO A 212 0.51 -12.65 6.31
C PRO A 212 0.19 -11.91 7.62
N GLN A 213 -0.48 -10.77 7.52
CA GLN A 213 -1.15 -10.08 8.61
C GLN A 213 -2.61 -10.54 8.58
N GLY A 214 -2.90 -11.59 9.32
CA GLY A 214 -4.21 -12.20 9.42
C GLY A 214 -4.09 -13.46 10.27
N GLY A 215 -4.43 -13.35 11.55
CA GLY A 215 -4.65 -14.50 12.41
C GLY A 215 -5.95 -15.18 12.01
N GLY A 216 -5.92 -15.98 10.94
CA GLY A 216 -6.96 -16.98 10.70
C GLY A 216 -6.70 -18.13 11.66
N GLY A 217 -7.51 -18.22 12.73
CA GLY A 217 -7.59 -19.43 13.54
C GLY A 217 -7.94 -20.61 12.64
N GLY A 218 -6.98 -21.50 12.44
CA GLY A 218 -7.06 -22.64 11.53
C GLY A 218 -5.65 -23.12 11.26
N GLY A 219 -5.18 -24.04 12.10
CA GLY A 219 -3.78 -24.38 12.27
C GLY A 219 -3.04 -24.72 10.97
N ALA A 220 -1.98 -23.97 10.72
CA ALA A 220 -0.73 -24.46 10.13
C ALA A 220 0.32 -23.37 10.29
N GLY A 221 1.21 -23.55 11.26
CA GLY A 221 2.58 -23.01 11.32
C GLY A 221 2.79 -21.54 10.94
N CYS A 222 3.27 -20.77 11.91
CA CYS A 222 4.28 -19.76 11.63
C CYS A 222 5.38 -20.41 10.76
N GLY A 223 5.30 -20.21 9.45
CA GLY A 223 6.11 -20.92 8.48
C GLY A 223 6.27 -20.04 7.25
N ARG A 224 7.52 -19.76 6.90
CA ARG A 224 7.89 -19.16 5.62
C ARG A 224 7.26 -19.99 4.51
N ARG A 225 6.21 -19.49 3.87
CA ARG A 225 5.67 -20.11 2.66
C ARG A 225 6.19 -19.31 1.47
N ARG A 226 7.06 -19.96 0.70
CA ARG A 226 7.41 -19.52 -0.64
C ARG A 226 6.26 -19.94 -1.54
N THR A 227 5.62 -18.99 -2.19
CA THR A 227 4.67 -19.25 -3.27
C THR A 227 5.34 -18.85 -4.57
N SER A 228 5.46 -19.79 -5.50
CA SER A 228 5.83 -19.50 -6.89
C SER A 228 4.55 -19.16 -7.65
N ALA A 229 4.53 -17.98 -8.29
CA ALA A 229 3.59 -17.73 -9.38
C ALA A 229 4.25 -18.27 -10.65
N HIS A 230 3.65 -19.28 -11.30
CA HIS A 230 4.16 -19.87 -12.53
C HIS A 230 3.41 -19.32 -13.73
N ALA A 231 4.11 -18.84 -14.74
CA ALA A 231 3.56 -18.73 -16.08
C ALA A 231 3.67 -20.12 -16.73
N GLU A 232 2.56 -20.83 -16.91
CA GLU A 232 2.59 -22.08 -17.67
C GLU A 232 2.92 -21.78 -19.15
N PRO A 233 3.90 -22.47 -19.75
CA PRO A 233 4.12 -22.37 -21.18
C PRO A 233 3.01 -23.13 -21.91
N GLU A 234 2.13 -22.41 -22.63
CA GLU A 234 1.19 -23.04 -23.55
C GLU A 234 1.95 -23.80 -24.64
N THR A 235 1.85 -25.13 -24.61
CA THR A 235 2.32 -26.00 -25.70
C THR A 235 1.42 -25.82 -26.92
N PRO A 236 1.93 -25.47 -28.11
CA PRO A 236 1.11 -25.38 -29.31
C PRO A 236 0.77 -26.79 -29.81
N GLN A 237 -0.48 -27.21 -29.62
CA GLN A 237 -1.01 -28.43 -30.23
C GLN A 237 -1.25 -28.21 -31.73
N HIS A 238 -0.24 -28.51 -32.54
CA HIS A 238 -0.44 -28.90 -33.92
C HIS A 238 -0.63 -30.41 -33.99
N GLN A 239 -1.81 -30.88 -34.41
CA GLN A 239 -1.89 -31.98 -35.38
C GLN A 239 -3.26 -32.05 -36.07
N ASN A 240 -3.16 -32.14 -37.40
CA ASN A 240 -4.22 -32.25 -38.37
C ASN A 240 -4.72 -33.71 -38.51
N HIS A 241 -5.91 -33.79 -39.12
CA HIS A 241 -6.33 -34.71 -40.19
C HIS A 241 -7.34 -35.84 -39.91
N ARG A 242 -8.51 -35.64 -40.57
CA ARG A 242 -9.25 -36.51 -41.51
C ARG A 242 -9.89 -37.82 -41.02
N GLU A 243 -11.22 -37.89 -41.19
CA GLU A 243 -11.97 -38.81 -42.07
C GLU A 243 -13.46 -38.39 -41.98
N VAL A 244 -14.04 -37.69 -42.97
CA VAL A 244 -14.77 -38.22 -44.14
C VAL A 244 -15.41 -39.58 -43.90
N ASP A 245 -16.73 -39.60 -43.65
CA ASP A 245 -17.56 -40.67 -44.20
C ASP A 245 -18.93 -40.15 -44.63
N SER A 246 -19.32 -40.58 -45.82
CA SER A 246 -20.46 -40.12 -46.59
C SER A 246 -21.15 -41.35 -47.18
N GLY A 247 -22.36 -41.63 -46.73
CA GLY A 247 -23.30 -42.57 -47.33
C GLY A 247 -24.69 -42.27 -46.75
N LEU A 248 -25.59 -41.56 -47.44
CA LEU A 248 -26.42 -42.00 -48.56
C LEU A 248 -27.20 -43.30 -48.25
N LEU A 249 -28.50 -43.19 -47.93
CA LEU A 249 -29.61 -43.68 -48.77
C LEU A 249 -30.96 -43.81 -48.01
N ARG A 250 -32.02 -43.38 -48.72
CA ARG A 250 -33.45 -43.77 -48.66
C ARG A 250 -34.23 -43.34 -47.41
N GLY A 251 -35.35 -42.60 -47.50
CA GLY A 251 -36.34 -42.48 -48.55
C GLY A 251 -37.63 -43.18 -48.11
N ARG A 252 -38.64 -42.42 -47.67
CA ARG A 252 -40.09 -42.71 -47.73
C ARG A 252 -40.91 -41.62 -47.02
N GLU A 253 -41.61 -40.79 -47.79
CA GLU A 253 -42.93 -40.24 -47.41
C GLU A 253 -44.05 -41.07 -48.09
N PRO A 254 -45.35 -40.74 -47.99
CA PRO A 254 -46.26 -41.00 -46.88
C PRO A 254 -47.52 -41.77 -47.36
N PRO A 255 -48.53 -41.99 -46.51
CA PRO A 255 -49.85 -41.42 -46.83
C PRO A 255 -50.53 -40.88 -45.54
N GLY A 256 -51.40 -39.89 -45.53
CA GLY A 256 -52.57 -39.67 -46.38
C GLY A 256 -53.76 -39.44 -45.44
N GLN A 257 -54.24 -38.20 -45.42
CA GLN A 257 -55.55 -37.61 -45.08
C GLN A 257 -56.63 -38.35 -44.24
N VAL A 258 -57.50 -37.48 -43.70
CA VAL A 258 -58.94 -37.61 -43.37
C VAL A 258 -59.28 -37.85 -41.89
N ARG A 259 -59.51 -36.77 -41.13
CA ARG A 259 -60.83 -36.15 -40.90
C ARG A 259 -60.67 -34.76 -40.29
#